data_AF-A0A561U0Q9-F1
#
_entry.id   AF-A0A561U0Q9-F1
#
_cell.length_a   1.000
_cell.length_b   1.000
_cell.length_c   1.000
_cell.angle_alpha   90.00
_cell.angle_beta   90.00
_cell.angle_gamma   90.00
#
_symmetry.space_group_name_H-M   'P 1'
#
loop_
_entity.id
_entity.type
_entity.pdbx_description
1 polymer ?
#
loop_
_entity_poly.entity_id
_entity_poly.type
_entity_poly.pdbx_seq_one_letter_code
_entity_poly.pdbx_strand_id
1 'polypeptide(L)'
;MTALRRSALGAGAALLTFGLAACGGMSEQQPADQGQAPPPPPPSPAAPMQQGMTTASDVFGPGCSQVPTDPANPGSVQGMIDDPVGTAASNNPLLTKLTAAVKAAGLVDTLNKSDAQYTVFAPADPAFDAIPPEKLQAMLSDPAQKEALTSTLTYHVVPQRMTADDLSKAGSVDTVQGGKVKVEGSGDQLKVNGASVLCGNVPTANATVFVVDQVLMPPQ
;
A
#
# COMPACT_ATOMS: atom_id res chain seq x y z
N MET A 1 8.40 30.09 46.78
CA MET A 1 9.59 29.29 47.11
C MET A 1 10.40 29.17 45.82
N THR A 2 11.12 30.21 45.40
CA THR A 2 12.48 30.60 45.83
C THR A 2 13.43 29.42 45.63
N ALA A 3 14.24 29.39 44.57
CA ALA A 3 15.68 29.72 44.58
C ALA A 3 16.29 29.16 43.26
N LEU A 4 17.36 29.62 42.65
CA LEU A 4 18.34 30.67 42.91
C LEU A 4 19.09 30.92 41.57
N ARG A 5 19.38 32.18 41.26
CA ARG A 5 20.28 32.58 40.16
C ARG A 5 21.73 32.30 40.53
N ARG A 6 22.57 31.88 39.56
CA ARG A 6 24.02 32.12 39.58
C ARG A 6 24.53 32.48 38.18
N SER A 7 24.92 33.74 38.06
CA SER A 7 25.68 34.31 36.95
C SER A 7 27.15 33.89 37.01
N ALA A 8 27.81 33.74 35.87
CA ALA A 8 29.25 33.83 35.76
C ALA A 8 29.62 34.57 34.46
N LEU A 9 30.28 35.72 34.63
CA LEU A 9 30.96 36.49 33.59
C LEU A 9 32.29 35.81 33.25
N GLY A 10 32.69 35.85 31.97
CA GLY A 10 34.05 35.54 31.51
C GLY A 10 34.35 36.36 30.25
N ALA A 11 35.39 37.18 30.31
CA ALA A 11 35.77 38.20 29.34
C ALA A 11 37.01 37.79 28.51
N GLY A 12 37.17 38.41 27.34
CA GLY A 12 38.42 38.51 26.56
C GLY A 12 38.57 37.46 25.45
N ALA A 13 39.16 37.72 24.27
CA ALA A 13 39.87 38.88 23.74
C ALA A 13 39.86 38.80 22.20
N ALA A 14 39.97 39.96 21.55
CA ALA A 14 40.01 40.14 20.10
C ALA A 14 41.36 39.74 19.49
N LEU A 15 41.35 39.19 18.27
CA LEU A 15 42.47 39.30 17.32
C LEU A 15 41.93 39.47 15.90
N LEU A 16 42.18 40.67 15.36
CA LEU A 16 41.99 41.09 13.98
C LEU A 16 43.21 40.67 13.15
N THR A 17 42.99 40.01 12.01
CA THR A 17 43.98 39.97 10.92
C THR A 17 43.32 40.40 9.62
N PHE A 18 43.63 41.64 9.23
CA PHE A 18 43.40 42.22 7.91
C PHE A 18 44.48 41.70 6.94
N GLY A 19 44.08 41.26 5.75
CA GLY A 19 44.97 41.04 4.61
C GLY A 19 44.36 41.70 3.37
N LEU A 20 45.01 42.75 2.87
CA LEU A 20 44.59 43.56 1.71
C LEU A 20 45.47 43.28 0.48
N ALA A 21 44.78 43.06 -0.65
CA ALA A 21 45.07 43.47 -2.03
C ALA A 21 46.29 42.92 -2.82
N ALA A 22 46.01 42.34 -4.01
CA ALA A 22 46.30 42.93 -5.35
C ALA A 22 46.10 41.87 -6.48
N CYS A 23 45.09 42.01 -7.33
CA CYS A 23 45.11 42.51 -8.74
C CYS A 23 45.20 41.43 -9.84
N GLY A 24 44.15 41.32 -10.66
CA GLY A 24 44.14 40.55 -11.91
C GLY A 24 42.78 40.38 -12.60
N GLY A 25 42.19 41.48 -13.11
CA GLY A 25 41.42 41.59 -14.37
C GLY A 25 40.14 40.78 -14.69
N MET A 26 39.08 41.53 -15.06
CA MET A 26 38.23 41.38 -16.26
C MET A 26 36.74 40.94 -16.11
N SER A 27 35.85 41.93 -16.33
CA SER A 27 34.53 41.88 -17.02
C SER A 27 33.21 41.38 -16.35
N GLU A 28 32.29 42.37 -16.21
CA GLU A 28 30.84 42.39 -16.57
C GLU A 28 29.71 41.63 -15.77
N GLN A 29 28.90 42.45 -15.07
CA GLN A 29 27.41 42.57 -15.05
C GLN A 29 26.45 41.37 -14.74
N GLN A 30 25.86 41.40 -13.52
CA GLN A 30 24.46 41.15 -13.03
C GLN A 30 23.48 40.25 -13.86
N PRO A 31 22.66 39.32 -13.27
CA PRO A 31 21.69 39.58 -12.20
C PRO A 31 21.43 38.48 -11.14
N ALA A 32 20.60 38.84 -10.15
CA ALA A 32 20.15 38.04 -9.02
C ALA A 32 19.49 36.72 -9.44
N ASP A 33 19.94 35.59 -8.87
CA ASP A 33 19.29 34.29 -9.01
C ASP A 33 19.09 33.63 -7.63
N GLN A 34 17.80 33.61 -7.27
CA GLN A 34 17.02 32.62 -6.52
C GLN A 34 17.76 31.62 -5.63
N GLY A 35 17.36 31.59 -4.35
CA GLY A 35 17.82 30.63 -3.36
C GLY A 35 17.61 29.18 -3.81
N GLN A 36 18.71 28.47 -4.00
CA GLN A 36 18.72 27.02 -4.12
C GLN A 36 18.53 26.41 -2.73
N ALA A 37 17.42 25.70 -2.54
CA ALA A 37 17.25 24.78 -1.42
C ALA A 37 18.36 23.71 -1.49
N PRO A 38 18.91 23.25 -0.35
CA PRO A 38 19.88 22.16 -0.35
C PRO A 38 19.26 20.90 -0.97
N PRO A 39 20.06 20.06 -1.66
CA PRO A 39 19.58 18.80 -2.20
C PRO A 39 18.99 17.93 -1.07
N PRO A 40 17.94 17.14 -1.34
CA PRO A 40 17.43 16.20 -0.35
C PRO A 40 18.55 15.24 0.09
N PRO A 41 18.57 14.83 1.38
CA PRO A 41 19.54 13.86 1.84
C PRO A 41 19.43 12.57 1.01
N PRO A 42 20.54 11.82 0.81
CA PRO A 42 20.49 10.53 0.16
C PRO A 42 19.51 9.61 0.90
N PRO A 43 18.81 8.70 0.20
CA PRO A 43 17.97 7.72 0.88
C PRO A 43 18.82 6.93 1.87
N SER A 44 18.35 6.86 3.12
CA SER A 44 18.94 6.02 4.17
C SER A 44 19.19 4.61 3.63
N PRO A 45 20.24 3.90 4.09
CA PRO A 45 20.46 2.52 3.69
C PRO A 45 19.19 1.72 3.99
N ALA A 46 18.65 1.09 2.94
CA ALA A 46 17.43 0.31 3.01
C ALA A 46 17.51 -0.62 4.21
N ALA A 47 16.55 -0.49 5.13
CA ALA A 47 16.30 -1.52 6.12
C ALA A 47 16.22 -2.88 5.38
N PRO A 48 16.70 -3.98 5.98
CA PRO A 48 16.59 -5.30 5.34
C PRO A 48 15.14 -5.51 4.93
N MET A 49 14.92 -5.70 3.63
CA MET A 49 13.59 -5.91 3.05
C MET A 49 12.92 -7.04 3.82
N GLN A 50 11.89 -6.69 4.58
CA GLN A 50 11.07 -7.66 5.29
C GLN A 50 10.39 -8.52 4.21
N GLN A 51 10.58 -9.85 4.28
CA GLN A 51 10.02 -10.78 3.28
C GLN A 51 8.52 -10.50 3.06
N GLY A 52 8.11 -10.41 1.78
CA GLY A 52 6.71 -10.16 1.41
C GLY A 52 6.32 -8.68 1.27
N MET A 53 7.19 -7.73 1.63
CA MET A 53 6.91 -6.30 1.41
C MET A 53 7.14 -5.90 -0.05
N THR A 54 6.11 -5.34 -0.68
CA THR A 54 6.18 -4.71 -2.00
C THR A 54 6.27 -3.19 -1.85
N THR A 55 6.71 -2.53 -2.90
CA THR A 55 6.74 -1.07 -3.04
C THR A 55 5.86 -0.65 -4.22
N ALA A 56 5.59 0.65 -4.37
CA ALA A 56 4.83 1.15 -5.52
C ALA A 56 5.46 0.77 -6.88
N SER A 57 6.78 0.58 -6.91
CA SER A 57 7.54 0.15 -8.10
C SER A 57 7.31 -1.31 -8.48
N ASP A 58 6.87 -2.13 -7.53
CA ASP A 58 6.67 -3.58 -7.73
C ASP A 58 5.26 -3.91 -8.24
N VAL A 59 4.40 -2.89 -8.38
CA VAL A 59 3.04 -3.01 -8.86
C VAL A 59 3.03 -3.25 -10.36
N PHE A 60 2.23 -4.23 -10.79
CA PHE A 60 2.15 -4.66 -12.19
C PHE A 60 0.72 -4.99 -12.59
N GLY A 61 0.46 -5.09 -13.90
CA GLY A 61 -0.81 -5.51 -14.46
C GLY A 61 -1.53 -4.40 -15.26
N PRO A 62 -2.23 -4.77 -16.35
CA PRO A 62 -2.86 -3.82 -17.25
C PRO A 62 -4.02 -3.04 -16.61
N GLY A 63 -4.64 -3.61 -15.57
CA GLY A 63 -5.72 -3.01 -14.80
C GLY A 63 -5.27 -1.99 -13.76
N CYS A 64 -3.98 -1.90 -13.42
CA CYS A 64 -3.48 -0.84 -12.54
C CYS A 64 -3.69 0.57 -13.12
N SER A 65 -3.83 0.68 -14.44
CA SER A 65 -4.15 1.94 -15.12
C SER A 65 -5.50 2.54 -14.70
N GLN A 66 -6.39 1.72 -14.12
CA GLN A 66 -7.70 2.16 -13.61
C GLN A 66 -7.63 2.67 -12.16
N VAL A 67 -6.52 2.43 -11.46
CA VAL A 67 -6.27 2.96 -10.12
C VAL A 67 -5.79 4.41 -10.26
N PRO A 68 -6.25 5.35 -9.41
CA PRO A 68 -5.75 6.72 -9.43
C PRO A 68 -4.23 6.78 -9.34
N THR A 69 -3.59 7.55 -10.23
CA THR A 69 -2.13 7.72 -10.26
C THR A 69 -1.65 8.94 -9.46
N ASP A 70 -2.58 9.80 -9.04
CA ASP A 70 -2.26 10.96 -8.21
C ASP A 70 -1.81 10.51 -6.80
N PRO A 71 -0.56 10.79 -6.40
CA PRO A 71 -0.05 10.38 -5.09
C PRO A 71 -0.77 11.04 -3.91
N ALA A 72 -1.50 12.14 -4.12
CA ALA A 72 -2.34 12.75 -3.10
C ALA A 72 -3.72 12.07 -2.96
N ASN A 73 -4.08 11.18 -3.88
CA ASN A 73 -5.33 10.44 -3.83
C ASN A 73 -5.19 9.23 -2.90
N PRO A 74 -6.02 9.08 -1.85
CA PRO A 74 -5.94 7.95 -0.93
C PRO A 74 -6.26 6.59 -1.57
N GLY A 75 -6.94 6.58 -2.73
CA GLY A 75 -7.17 5.38 -3.53
C GLY A 75 -6.05 5.02 -4.49
N SER A 76 -4.98 5.83 -4.55
CA SER A 76 -3.79 5.52 -5.36
C SER A 76 -2.89 4.48 -4.68
N VAL A 77 -2.05 3.82 -5.47
CA VAL A 77 -1.01 2.91 -4.94
C VAL A 77 -0.18 3.58 -3.85
N GLN A 78 0.17 4.86 -4.02
CA GLN A 78 0.98 5.60 -3.05
C GLN A 78 0.20 5.92 -1.77
N GLY A 79 -1.07 6.33 -1.90
CA GLY A 79 -1.95 6.61 -0.76
C GLY A 79 -2.28 5.36 0.06
N MET A 80 -2.29 4.19 -0.58
CA MET A 80 -2.61 2.92 0.07
C MET A 80 -1.45 2.35 0.93
N ILE A 81 -0.20 2.76 0.72
CA ILE A 81 0.99 2.20 1.40
C ILE A 81 0.91 2.33 2.92
N ASP A 82 0.49 3.49 3.41
CA ASP A 82 0.47 3.80 4.84
C ASP A 82 -0.86 3.44 5.51
N ASP A 83 -1.88 3.09 4.70
CA ASP A 83 -3.20 2.72 5.18
C ASP A 83 -3.31 1.20 5.39
N PRO A 84 -4.03 0.75 6.44
CA PRO A 84 -4.37 -0.66 6.58
C PRO A 84 -5.32 -1.09 5.46
N VAL A 85 -5.28 -2.38 5.11
CA VAL A 85 -5.93 -2.89 3.89
C VAL A 85 -7.44 -2.63 3.83
N GLY A 86 -8.15 -2.60 4.97
CA GLY A 86 -9.57 -2.28 5.01
C GLY A 86 -9.86 -0.81 4.65
N THR A 87 -9.01 0.11 5.13
CA THR A 87 -9.06 1.54 4.78
C THR A 87 -8.64 1.76 3.33
N ALA A 88 -7.51 1.18 2.92
CA ALA A 88 -6.97 1.26 1.57
C ALA A 88 -7.98 0.77 0.52
N ALA A 89 -8.63 -0.37 0.76
CA ALA A 89 -9.68 -0.89 -0.13
C ALA A 89 -10.90 0.05 -0.19
N SER A 90 -11.26 0.69 0.93
CA SER A 90 -12.39 1.64 0.98
C SER A 90 -12.13 2.94 0.23
N ASN A 91 -10.87 3.33 0.06
CA ASN A 91 -10.49 4.52 -0.69
C ASN A 91 -10.36 4.26 -2.20
N ASN A 92 -10.34 2.99 -2.63
CA ASN A 92 -10.17 2.62 -4.03
C ASN A 92 -11.52 2.61 -4.79
N PRO A 93 -11.66 3.37 -5.88
CA PRO A 93 -12.92 3.46 -6.63
C PRO A 93 -13.31 2.17 -7.36
N LEU A 94 -12.41 1.19 -7.50
CA LEU A 94 -12.68 -0.09 -8.16
C LEU A 94 -13.16 -1.19 -7.20
N LEU A 95 -13.12 -0.92 -5.89
CA LEU A 95 -13.36 -1.92 -4.84
C LEU A 95 -14.60 -1.59 -3.99
N THR A 96 -15.48 -0.73 -4.50
CA THR A 96 -16.61 -0.21 -3.71
C THR A 96 -17.57 -1.31 -3.25
N LYS A 97 -17.82 -2.32 -4.09
CA LYS A 97 -18.67 -3.47 -3.76
C LYS A 97 -17.99 -4.41 -2.76
N LEU A 98 -16.68 -4.60 -2.88
CA LEU A 98 -15.89 -5.35 -1.90
C LEU A 98 -15.96 -4.68 -0.52
N THR A 99 -15.79 -3.36 -0.46
CA THR A 99 -15.89 -2.60 0.79
C THR A 99 -17.28 -2.72 1.40
N ALA A 100 -18.35 -2.69 0.60
CA ALA A 100 -19.71 -2.94 1.09
C ALA A 100 -19.84 -4.35 1.70
N ALA A 101 -19.29 -5.37 1.04
CA ALA A 101 -19.30 -6.75 1.53
C ALA A 101 -18.52 -6.92 2.84
N VAL A 102 -17.32 -6.35 2.94
CA VAL A 102 -16.48 -6.39 4.15
C VAL A 102 -17.16 -5.68 5.32
N LYS A 103 -17.85 -4.56 5.07
CA LYS A 103 -18.65 -3.85 6.07
C LYS A 103 -19.85 -4.69 6.52
N ALA A 104 -20.59 -5.31 5.60
CA ALA A 104 -21.72 -6.17 5.93
C ALA A 104 -21.30 -7.42 6.75
N ALA A 105 -20.13 -7.98 6.44
CA ALA A 105 -19.54 -9.09 7.19
C ALA A 105 -18.96 -8.66 8.55
N GLY A 106 -18.67 -7.37 8.76
CA GLY A 106 -18.02 -6.88 9.98
C GLY A 106 -16.53 -7.24 10.07
N LEU A 107 -15.85 -7.37 8.93
CA LEU A 107 -14.44 -7.78 8.88
C LEU A 107 -13.45 -6.61 8.85
N VAL A 108 -13.95 -5.36 8.83
CA VAL A 108 -13.11 -4.15 8.76
C VAL A 108 -12.08 -4.12 9.89
N ASP A 109 -12.51 -4.37 11.14
CA ASP A 109 -11.62 -4.34 12.30
C ASP A 109 -10.58 -5.47 12.27
N THR A 110 -10.95 -6.63 11.74
CA THR A 110 -10.05 -7.79 11.58
C THR A 110 -8.97 -7.51 10.54
N LEU A 111 -9.36 -6.91 9.41
CA LEU A 111 -8.45 -6.56 8.33
C LEU A 111 -7.57 -5.35 8.67
N ASN A 112 -8.01 -4.48 9.58
CA ASN A 112 -7.24 -3.31 10.00
C ASN A 112 -6.26 -3.58 11.15
N LYS A 113 -6.09 -4.85 11.58
CA LYS A 113 -5.12 -5.20 12.61
C LYS A 113 -3.69 -5.00 12.09
N SER A 114 -2.97 -4.08 12.72
CA SER A 114 -1.59 -3.70 12.36
C SER A 114 -0.57 -4.83 12.55
N ASP A 115 -0.83 -5.77 13.48
CA ASP A 115 0.08 -6.88 13.77
C ASP A 115 -0.03 -8.05 12.78
N ALA A 116 -1.03 -8.01 11.90
CA ALA A 116 -1.37 -9.12 11.03
C ALA A 116 -0.93 -8.84 9.59
N GLN A 117 -0.23 -9.81 9.00
CA GLN A 117 0.31 -9.73 7.65
C GLN A 117 -0.55 -10.55 6.70
N TYR A 118 -1.18 -9.89 5.73
CA TYR A 118 -2.12 -10.53 4.82
C TYR A 118 -1.71 -10.43 3.35
N THR A 119 -2.21 -11.35 2.54
CA THR A 119 -2.34 -11.16 1.09
C THR A 119 -3.81 -11.19 0.76
N VAL A 120 -4.31 -10.13 0.11
CA VAL A 120 -5.74 -9.96 -0.17
C VAL A 120 -5.95 -9.97 -1.66
N PHE A 121 -6.73 -10.96 -2.14
CA PHE A 121 -7.24 -10.99 -3.50
C PHE A 121 -8.52 -10.15 -3.55
N ALA A 122 -8.43 -8.93 -4.07
CA ALA A 122 -9.54 -7.99 -4.11
C ALA A 122 -10.28 -8.08 -5.46
N PRO A 123 -11.47 -8.69 -5.54
CA PRO A 123 -12.25 -8.67 -6.78
C PRO A 123 -12.66 -7.23 -7.12
N ALA A 124 -12.39 -6.82 -8.36
CA ALA A 124 -12.83 -5.53 -8.88
C ALA A 124 -14.36 -5.49 -9.02
N ASP A 125 -14.96 -4.31 -9.04
CA ASP A 125 -16.41 -4.15 -9.19
C ASP A 125 -17.04 -4.90 -10.39
N PRO A 126 -16.37 -5.02 -11.57
CA PRO A 126 -16.85 -5.87 -12.67
C PRO A 126 -16.91 -7.37 -12.34
N ALA A 127 -16.07 -7.86 -11.43
CA ALA A 127 -16.11 -9.25 -10.97
C ALA A 127 -17.42 -9.56 -10.23
N PHE A 128 -17.94 -8.58 -9.48
CA PHE A 128 -19.23 -8.70 -8.81
C PHE A 128 -20.40 -8.56 -9.79
N ASP A 129 -20.24 -7.84 -10.90
CA ASP A 129 -21.29 -7.75 -11.94
C ASP A 129 -21.50 -9.08 -12.68
N ALA A 130 -20.49 -9.96 -12.70
CA ALA A 130 -20.64 -11.32 -13.20
C ALA A 130 -21.52 -12.20 -12.29
N ILE A 131 -21.74 -11.80 -11.03
CA ILE A 131 -22.63 -12.49 -10.10
C ILE A 131 -24.06 -11.98 -10.31
N PRO A 132 -25.07 -12.87 -10.38
CA PRO A 132 -26.46 -12.44 -10.45
C PRO A 132 -26.79 -11.47 -9.30
N PRO A 133 -27.42 -10.31 -9.57
CA PRO A 133 -27.66 -9.28 -8.57
C PRO A 133 -28.50 -9.80 -7.40
N GLU A 134 -29.42 -10.73 -7.66
CA GLU A 134 -30.21 -11.39 -6.60
C GLU A 134 -29.33 -12.18 -5.62
N LYS A 135 -28.30 -12.89 -6.13
CA LYS A 135 -27.35 -13.62 -5.28
C LYS A 135 -26.46 -12.67 -4.51
N LEU A 136 -25.97 -11.61 -5.15
CA LEU A 136 -25.14 -10.60 -4.48
C LEU A 136 -25.94 -9.89 -3.37
N GLN A 137 -27.18 -9.48 -3.67
CA GLN A 137 -28.07 -8.85 -2.70
C GLN A 137 -28.38 -9.78 -1.53
N ALA A 138 -28.64 -11.06 -1.81
CA ALA A 138 -28.84 -12.08 -0.78
C ALA A 138 -27.58 -12.24 0.10
N MET A 139 -26.39 -12.32 -0.50
CA MET A 139 -25.14 -12.42 0.28
C MET A 139 -24.88 -11.19 1.15
N LEU A 140 -25.26 -10.00 0.70
CA LEU A 140 -25.06 -8.75 1.42
C LEU A 140 -26.13 -8.47 2.49
N SER A 141 -27.37 -8.89 2.26
CA SER A 141 -28.52 -8.47 3.07
C SER A 141 -29.12 -9.59 3.93
N ASP A 142 -28.89 -10.85 3.58
CA ASP A 142 -29.45 -11.99 4.30
C ASP A 142 -28.52 -12.40 5.46
N PRO A 143 -28.99 -12.29 6.73
CA PRO A 143 -28.22 -12.76 7.88
C PRO A 143 -27.88 -14.24 7.82
N ALA A 144 -28.71 -15.07 7.18
CA ALA A 144 -28.46 -16.50 7.00
C ALA A 144 -27.27 -16.75 6.05
N GLN A 145 -26.97 -15.79 5.16
CA GLN A 145 -25.83 -15.86 4.25
C GLN A 145 -24.60 -15.17 4.80
N LYS A 146 -24.65 -14.58 6.00
CA LYS A 146 -23.50 -13.88 6.60
C LYS A 146 -22.31 -14.81 6.83
N GLU A 147 -22.56 -16.07 7.19
CA GLU A 147 -21.49 -17.07 7.32
C GLU A 147 -20.88 -17.42 5.96
N ALA A 148 -21.71 -17.59 4.94
CA ALA A 148 -21.25 -17.83 3.57
C ALA A 148 -20.47 -16.62 2.99
N LEU A 149 -20.93 -15.41 3.28
CA LEU A 149 -20.24 -14.16 2.92
C LEU A 149 -18.89 -14.08 3.63
N THR A 150 -18.86 -14.33 4.94
CA THR A 150 -17.63 -14.33 5.73
C THR A 150 -16.64 -15.36 5.19
N SER A 151 -17.10 -16.59 4.93
CA SER A 151 -16.31 -17.67 4.31
C SER A 151 -15.75 -17.25 2.94
N THR A 152 -16.58 -16.62 2.10
CA THR A 152 -16.15 -16.12 0.80
C THR A 152 -15.09 -15.03 0.95
N LEU A 153 -15.27 -14.07 1.85
CA LEU A 153 -14.30 -13.00 2.09
C LEU A 153 -13.00 -13.53 2.70
N THR A 154 -13.06 -14.47 3.64
CA THR A 154 -11.86 -15.09 4.21
C THR A 154 -11.14 -16.01 3.23
N TYR A 155 -11.81 -16.51 2.19
CA TYR A 155 -11.19 -17.24 1.09
C TYR A 155 -10.37 -16.33 0.16
N HIS A 156 -10.67 -15.03 0.14
CA HIS A 156 -9.85 -14.05 -0.58
C HIS A 156 -8.64 -13.57 0.23
N VAL A 157 -8.51 -13.99 1.50
CA VAL A 157 -7.45 -13.54 2.40
C VAL A 157 -6.52 -14.70 2.71
N VAL A 158 -5.24 -14.51 2.48
CA VAL A 158 -4.17 -15.42 2.90
C VAL A 158 -3.55 -14.84 4.17
N PRO A 159 -3.39 -15.62 5.25
CA PRO A 159 -2.84 -15.17 6.53
C PRO A 159 -1.30 -14.99 6.51
N GLN A 160 -0.76 -14.66 5.34
CA GLN A 160 0.66 -14.42 5.10
C GLN A 160 0.79 -13.35 4.03
N ARG A 161 1.75 -12.45 4.18
CA ARG A 161 2.07 -11.43 3.17
C ARG A 161 3.04 -12.02 2.15
N MET A 162 2.63 -12.05 0.89
CA MET A 162 3.36 -12.69 -0.21
C MET A 162 3.43 -11.75 -1.40
N THR A 163 4.56 -11.77 -2.10
CA THR A 163 4.72 -11.12 -3.40
C THR A 163 4.20 -12.01 -4.52
N ALA A 164 4.03 -11.47 -5.73
CA ALA A 164 3.69 -12.28 -6.91
C ALA A 164 4.72 -13.39 -7.19
N ASP A 165 6.00 -13.13 -6.92
CA ASP A 165 7.06 -14.14 -7.03
C ASP A 165 6.88 -15.24 -5.98
N ASP A 166 6.53 -14.89 -4.75
CA ASP A 166 6.28 -15.88 -3.70
C ASP A 166 5.04 -16.72 -4.03
N LEU A 167 3.97 -16.08 -4.50
CA LEU A 167 2.72 -16.75 -4.89
C LEU A 167 2.95 -17.71 -6.07
N SER A 168 3.69 -17.27 -7.09
CA SER A 168 3.99 -18.10 -8.26
C SER A 168 4.90 -19.28 -7.92
N LYS A 169 5.88 -19.10 -7.03
CA LYS A 169 6.73 -20.19 -6.51
C LYS A 169 5.98 -21.17 -5.63
N ALA A 170 5.05 -20.69 -4.81
CA ALA A 170 4.23 -21.54 -3.96
C ALA A 170 3.27 -22.41 -4.79
N GLY A 171 2.71 -21.86 -5.87
CA GLY A 171 1.77 -22.54 -6.77
C GLY A 171 0.40 -22.84 -6.16
N SER A 172 0.29 -22.93 -4.83
CA SER A 172 -0.96 -22.98 -4.08
C SER A 172 -0.73 -22.45 -2.67
N VAL A 173 -1.69 -21.68 -2.16
CA VAL A 173 -1.61 -21.03 -0.84
C VAL A 173 -2.88 -21.30 -0.02
N ASP A 174 -2.72 -21.45 1.29
CA ASP A 174 -3.82 -21.67 2.22
C ASP A 174 -4.45 -20.32 2.62
N THR A 175 -5.78 -20.25 2.57
CA THR A 175 -6.54 -19.05 2.93
C THR A 175 -6.95 -19.06 4.40
N VAL A 176 -7.41 -17.92 4.93
CA VAL A 176 -7.98 -17.83 6.29
C VAL A 176 -9.22 -18.71 6.45
N GLN A 177 -9.95 -18.94 5.35
CA GLN A 177 -11.10 -19.84 5.33
C GLN A 177 -10.71 -21.32 5.50
N GLY A 178 -9.45 -21.68 5.23
CA GLY A 178 -8.92 -23.04 5.28
C GLY A 178 -8.85 -23.74 3.91
N GLY A 179 -9.53 -23.20 2.89
CA GLY A 179 -9.41 -23.65 1.52
C GLY A 179 -8.10 -23.20 0.86
N LYS A 180 -7.66 -23.96 -0.15
CA LYS A 180 -6.48 -23.61 -0.96
C LYS A 180 -6.88 -22.80 -2.18
N VAL A 181 -6.05 -21.81 -2.49
CA VAL A 181 -6.11 -21.02 -3.71
C VAL A 181 -4.94 -21.42 -4.59
N LYS A 182 -5.23 -21.87 -5.80
CA LYS A 182 -4.20 -22.21 -6.79
C LYS A 182 -3.67 -20.93 -7.43
N VAL A 183 -2.35 -20.81 -7.54
CA VAL A 183 -1.71 -19.70 -8.24
C VAL A 183 -0.99 -20.26 -9.46
N GLU A 184 -1.22 -19.64 -10.61
CA GLU A 184 -0.64 -20.04 -11.89
C GLU A 184 -0.06 -18.82 -12.60
N GLY A 185 0.99 -19.03 -13.39
CA GLY A 185 1.65 -17.93 -14.11
C GLY A 185 2.52 -17.06 -13.21
N SER A 186 2.95 -15.92 -13.74
CA SER A 186 3.93 -15.02 -13.12
C SER A 186 3.79 -13.61 -13.69
N GLY A 187 4.12 -12.58 -12.90
CA GLY A 187 4.00 -11.17 -13.32
C GLY A 187 2.61 -10.85 -13.86
N ASP A 188 2.54 -10.16 -15.01
CA ASP A 188 1.28 -9.73 -15.64
C ASP A 188 0.35 -10.86 -16.09
N GLN A 189 0.81 -12.12 -16.07
CA GLN A 189 0.00 -13.30 -16.41
C GLN A 189 -0.39 -14.12 -15.18
N LEU A 190 -0.21 -13.57 -13.96
CA LEU A 190 -0.61 -14.26 -12.74
C LEU A 190 -2.12 -14.52 -12.74
N LYS A 191 -2.48 -15.75 -12.42
CA LYS A 191 -3.86 -16.20 -12.24
C LYS A 191 -4.04 -16.85 -10.88
N VAL A 192 -5.19 -16.60 -10.29
CA VAL A 192 -5.55 -17.04 -8.95
C VAL A 192 -6.86 -17.81 -9.07
N ASN A 193 -6.78 -19.13 -8.96
CA ASN A 193 -7.89 -20.06 -9.16
C ASN A 193 -8.65 -19.84 -10.49
N GLY A 194 -7.91 -19.50 -11.56
CA GLY A 194 -8.46 -19.16 -12.87
C GLY A 194 -8.82 -17.69 -13.09
N ALA A 195 -8.93 -16.89 -12.03
CA ALA A 195 -9.12 -15.44 -12.09
C ALA A 195 -7.82 -14.75 -12.52
N SER A 196 -7.89 -13.78 -13.43
CA SER A 196 -6.72 -13.02 -13.87
C SER A 196 -6.43 -11.88 -12.90
N VAL A 197 -5.16 -11.68 -12.53
CA VAL A 197 -4.75 -10.50 -11.76
C VAL A 197 -4.70 -9.29 -12.68
N LEU A 198 -5.58 -8.33 -12.40
CA LEU A 198 -5.66 -7.05 -13.11
C LEU A 198 -4.60 -6.07 -12.62
N CYS A 199 -4.37 -6.05 -11.30
CA CYS A 199 -3.36 -5.22 -10.66
C CYS A 199 -2.76 -5.95 -9.47
N GLY A 200 -1.48 -6.31 -9.52
CA GLY A 200 -0.81 -7.10 -8.49
C GLY A 200 0.20 -6.32 -7.67
N ASN A 201 0.68 -6.92 -6.58
CA ASN A 201 1.72 -6.39 -5.70
C ASN A 201 1.42 -5.03 -5.06
N VAL A 202 0.16 -4.60 -4.96
CA VAL A 202 -0.18 -3.29 -4.38
C VAL A 202 0.12 -3.29 -2.88
N PRO A 203 1.09 -2.49 -2.41
CA PRO A 203 1.45 -2.45 -1.00
C PRO A 203 0.41 -1.70 -0.17
N THR A 204 0.13 -2.23 1.02
CA THR A 204 -0.57 -1.53 2.11
C THR A 204 0.20 -1.68 3.42
N ALA A 205 -0.25 -1.02 4.48
CA ALA A 205 0.47 -1.04 5.76
C ALA A 205 0.65 -2.47 6.30
N ASN A 206 -0.39 -3.30 6.17
CA ASN A 206 -0.43 -4.63 6.76
C ASN A 206 -0.71 -5.76 5.74
N ALA A 207 -0.91 -5.45 4.47
CA ALA A 207 -1.16 -6.46 3.44
C ALA A 207 -0.54 -6.15 2.07
N THR A 208 -0.48 -7.17 1.22
CA THR A 208 -0.27 -7.01 -0.22
C THR A 208 -1.59 -7.30 -0.94
N VAL A 209 -2.06 -6.36 -1.75
CA VAL A 209 -3.33 -6.44 -2.46
C VAL A 209 -3.11 -6.86 -3.92
N PHE A 210 -3.93 -7.80 -4.36
CA PHE A 210 -3.99 -8.28 -5.74
C PHE A 210 -5.41 -8.12 -6.25
N VAL A 211 -5.62 -7.15 -7.14
CA VAL A 211 -6.91 -6.93 -7.80
C VAL A 211 -7.14 -8.02 -8.84
N VAL A 212 -8.26 -8.71 -8.74
CA VAL A 212 -8.64 -9.83 -9.64
C VAL A 212 -9.94 -9.52 -10.39
N ASP A 213 -10.11 -10.14 -11.55
CA ASP A 213 -11.30 -9.97 -12.42
C ASP A 213 -12.50 -10.85 -12.05
N GLN A 214 -12.34 -11.79 -11.11
CA GLN A 214 -13.38 -12.71 -10.67
C GLN A 214 -13.43 -12.85 -9.15
N VAL A 215 -14.62 -13.13 -8.62
CA VAL A 215 -14.81 -13.46 -7.20
C VAL A 215 -14.44 -14.92 -6.97
N LEU A 216 -13.47 -15.16 -6.08
CA LEU A 216 -13.02 -16.50 -5.70
C LEU A 216 -14.06 -17.16 -4.79
N MET A 217 -14.60 -18.29 -5.21
CA MET A 217 -15.52 -19.08 -4.38
C MET A 217 -14.76 -20.24 -3.72
N PRO A 218 -14.95 -20.47 -2.40
CA PRO A 218 -14.34 -21.60 -1.73
C PRO A 218 -14.89 -22.92 -2.31
N PRO A 219 -14.05 -23.97 -2.40
CA PRO A 219 -14.52 -25.29 -2.82
C PRO A 219 -15.60 -25.80 -1.86
N GLN A 220 -16.69 -26.33 -2.41
CA GLN A 220 -17.82 -26.93 -1.69
C GLN A 220 -17.49 -28.35 -1.22
#